data_AF-A0A4R5J2Z9-F1
#
_entry.id   AF-A0A4R5J2Z9-F1
#
_cell.length_a   1.000
_cell.length_b   1.000
_cell.length_c   1.000
_cell.angle_alpha   90.00
_cell.angle_beta   90.00
_cell.angle_gamma   90.00
#
_symmetry.space_group_name_H-M   'P 1'
#
loop_
_entity.id
_entity.type
_entity.pdbx_description
1 polymer ?
#
loop_
_entity_poly.entity_id
_entity_poly.type
_entity_poly.pdbx_seq_one_letter_code
_entity_poly.pdbx_strand_id
1 'polypeptide(L)'
;MTPRRPDGRYGLRFYALIAGFGCLSLAAFVQGVLPMLEPQSRTDKVTQVVRTDLGELKWTEARATDYTPLQLRGREVYTREGCWYCHSQFVRPVTGETRRWGPVSQAGEYAFDLPHLFSTRRIGPDLSRVGLKFSDAWHLAHFWDPRMLSPDSIMPRFTALFSEPHTARLVTDQQGRRTVENTPATRQLFDFGSSETITLTPNQAGLLYVPERGKYPVILTPNKEFTGETVILIADTEDLRALVAYLQKLGTNRGKWRDRFEPQQMEASQTSIPRSEEWIAHGKNVYERRCLGCHGVKGDGNGPAAAFMQKDRPRNFTLGVFKFRLTPSGSMPDDGDLLRTITRGVRGTAMPSWHELPEKDRLAVIQYIKYVLAADRSNPDKPYFYFLEEPPLAPIFIGVPPKPSAELIQRGKQAWDRAKCWECHGRTGKGDGEKAAGLEDDFGFPIPPANLTTGQFKSGASVKDIFRTMSTGLSGTPMPSFSDTVSEDDRWALAYFVLSLSAYTDPLTGQPLPIPPGQKAALNDPGLRADESRHAYRAPAAGQSGQPGQPSTYAGEAWARRHGFAFADER
;
A
#
# COMPACT_ATOMS: atom_id res chain seq x y z
N MET A 1 -33.25 31.52 86.25
CA MET A 1 -32.36 31.85 85.10
C MET A 1 -32.15 30.58 84.30
N THR A 2 -32.80 30.47 83.14
CA THR A 2 -32.66 29.38 82.17
C THR A 2 -31.36 29.55 81.37
N PRO A 3 -30.54 28.50 81.16
CA PRO A 3 -29.34 28.61 80.34
C PRO A 3 -29.71 28.56 78.84
N ARG A 4 -29.21 29.54 78.08
CA ARG A 4 -29.24 29.56 76.61
C ARG A 4 -28.52 28.32 76.05
N ARG A 5 -29.16 27.58 75.15
CA ARG A 5 -28.47 26.64 74.24
C ARG A 5 -27.75 27.44 73.15
N PRO A 6 -26.54 27.03 72.71
CA PRO A 6 -25.80 27.75 71.69
C PRO A 6 -26.42 27.55 70.30
N ASP A 7 -26.52 28.66 69.57
CA ASP A 7 -26.91 28.75 68.17
C ASP A 7 -25.85 28.07 67.27
N GLY A 8 -25.98 26.76 67.10
CA GLY A 8 -25.10 25.96 66.25
C GLY A 8 -25.85 25.31 65.11
N ARG A 9 -26.48 26.08 64.23
CA ARG A 9 -27.15 25.54 63.04
C ARG A 9 -26.92 26.43 61.82
N TYR A 10 -25.90 26.08 61.03
CA TYR A 10 -25.95 26.42 59.62
C TYR A 10 -27.26 25.85 59.04
N GLY A 11 -28.08 26.69 58.42
CA GLY A 11 -29.38 26.27 57.87
C GLY A 11 -29.20 25.34 56.68
N LEU A 12 -30.25 24.58 56.32
CA LEU A 12 -30.29 23.69 55.14
C LEU A 12 -29.78 24.38 53.86
N ARG A 13 -30.02 25.69 53.72
CA ARG A 13 -29.54 26.53 52.62
C ARG A 13 -28.00 26.62 52.54
N PHE A 14 -27.31 26.67 53.68
CA PHE A 14 -25.85 26.71 53.73
C PHE A 14 -25.25 25.37 53.28
N TYR A 15 -25.81 24.26 53.77
CA TYR A 15 -25.37 22.93 53.33
C TYR A 15 -25.66 22.68 51.85
N ALA A 16 -26.80 23.14 51.33
CA ALA A 16 -27.12 23.06 49.91
C ALA A 16 -26.15 23.89 49.05
N LEU A 17 -25.76 25.07 49.51
CA LEU A 17 -24.80 25.93 48.80
C LEU A 17 -23.38 25.34 48.80
N ILE A 18 -22.93 24.79 49.93
CA ILE A 18 -21.65 24.07 50.00
C ILE A 18 -21.66 22.82 49.12
N ALA A 19 -22.74 22.03 49.16
CA ALA A 19 -22.88 20.85 48.31
C ALA A 19 -22.89 21.22 46.81
N GLY A 20 -23.57 22.31 46.45
CA GLY A 20 -23.58 22.83 45.09
C GLY A 20 -22.19 23.27 44.62
N PHE A 21 -21.47 24.04 45.42
CA PHE A 21 -20.09 24.45 45.11
C PHE A 21 -19.14 23.24 45.04
N GLY A 22 -19.30 22.26 45.94
CA GLY A 22 -18.54 21.02 45.94
C GLY A 22 -18.78 20.19 44.68
N CYS A 23 -20.04 20.02 44.26
CA CYS A 23 -20.37 19.30 43.03
C CYS A 23 -19.87 20.03 41.78
N LEU A 24 -19.99 21.35 41.72
CA LEU A 24 -19.51 22.15 40.60
C LEU A 24 -17.98 22.13 40.50
N SER A 25 -17.29 22.23 41.64
CA SER A 25 -15.83 22.16 41.70
C SER A 25 -15.33 20.76 41.35
N LEU A 26 -16.01 19.72 41.83
CA LEU A 26 -15.71 18.33 41.47
C LEU A 26 -15.95 18.08 39.97
N ALA A 27 -17.03 18.60 39.39
CA ALA A 27 -17.29 18.50 37.96
C ALA A 27 -16.23 19.24 37.15
N ALA A 28 -15.88 20.48 37.50
CA ALA A 28 -14.81 21.25 36.85
C ALA A 28 -13.45 20.55 36.98
N PHE A 29 -13.17 19.92 38.12
CA PHE A 29 -11.95 19.14 38.31
C PHE A 29 -11.98 17.86 37.48
N VAL A 30 -13.00 17.01 37.59
CA VAL A 30 -13.09 15.71 36.89
C VAL A 30 -13.21 15.86 35.38
N GLN A 31 -13.91 16.89 34.88
CA GLN A 31 -14.13 17.10 33.45
C GLN A 31 -13.13 18.09 32.80
N GLY A 32 -12.48 18.96 33.59
CA GLY A 32 -11.54 19.97 33.09
C GLY A 32 -10.09 19.69 33.49
N VAL A 33 -9.81 19.64 34.79
CA VAL A 33 -8.44 19.57 35.33
C VAL A 33 -7.84 18.16 35.26
N LEU A 34 -8.60 17.14 35.68
CA LEU A 34 -8.14 15.75 35.72
C LEU A 34 -7.76 15.22 34.32
N PRO A 35 -8.51 15.49 33.23
CA PRO A 35 -8.08 15.11 31.87
C PRO A 35 -6.84 15.86 31.39
N MET A 36 -6.57 17.07 31.89
CA MET A 36 -5.30 17.79 31.65
C MET A 36 -4.13 17.19 32.44
N LEU A 37 -4.39 16.65 33.64
CA LEU A 37 -3.38 16.04 34.53
C LEU A 37 -3.10 14.56 34.22
N GLU A 38 -4.02 13.85 33.56
CA GLU A 38 -3.83 12.47 33.12
C GLU A 38 -3.42 12.39 31.64
N PRO A 39 -2.11 12.32 31.32
CA PRO A 39 -1.60 12.20 29.95
C PRO A 39 -1.97 10.88 29.26
N GLN A 40 -2.77 10.01 29.88
CA GLN A 40 -3.36 8.85 29.18
C GLN A 40 -4.26 9.28 28.00
N SER A 41 -4.74 10.53 28.01
CA SER A 41 -5.41 11.16 26.86
C SER A 41 -4.47 11.49 25.69
N ARG A 42 -3.14 11.41 25.89
CA ARG A 42 -2.08 11.67 24.89
C ARG A 42 -1.00 10.59 24.94
N THR A 43 -1.39 9.33 24.80
CA THR A 43 -0.42 8.27 24.51
C THR A 43 0.05 8.40 23.06
N ASP A 44 1.34 8.23 22.78
CA ASP A 44 1.89 8.02 21.43
C ASP A 44 2.17 6.53 21.16
N LYS A 45 1.83 5.64 22.11
CA LYS A 45 2.09 4.22 21.98
C LYS A 45 1.12 3.56 21.01
N VAL A 46 1.67 2.79 20.09
CA VAL A 46 0.95 1.97 19.12
C VAL A 46 1.58 0.60 19.01
N THR A 47 0.82 -0.40 18.62
CA THR A 47 1.39 -1.65 18.13
C THR A 47 1.68 -1.55 16.63
N GLN A 48 2.86 -1.98 16.22
CA GLN A 48 3.26 -2.01 14.82
C GLN A 48 3.82 -3.37 14.43
N VAL A 49 3.73 -3.70 13.15
CA VAL A 49 4.41 -4.87 12.59
C VAL A 49 5.77 -4.47 12.08
N VAL A 50 6.79 -5.19 12.52
CA VAL A 50 8.15 -5.10 11.97
C VAL A 50 8.50 -6.40 11.27
N ARG A 51 9.38 -6.33 10.27
CA ARG A 51 10.04 -7.52 9.73
C ARG A 51 11.36 -7.73 10.46
N THR A 52 11.67 -8.95 10.86
CA THR A 52 12.86 -9.33 11.62
C THR A 52 14.03 -9.64 10.69
N ASP A 53 15.24 -9.83 11.24
CA ASP A 53 16.42 -10.22 10.45
C ASP A 53 16.26 -11.63 9.83
N LEU A 54 15.34 -12.43 10.38
CA LEU A 54 14.97 -13.75 9.88
C LEU A 54 13.85 -13.69 8.82
N GLY A 55 13.41 -12.49 8.44
CA GLY A 55 12.33 -12.27 7.46
C GLY A 55 10.92 -12.49 7.99
N GLU A 56 10.77 -12.85 9.28
CA GLU A 56 9.49 -13.02 9.96
C GLU A 56 8.83 -11.66 10.23
N LEU A 57 7.52 -11.64 10.34
CA LEU A 57 6.78 -10.44 10.74
C LEU A 57 6.44 -10.56 12.23
N LYS A 58 6.65 -9.54 13.05
CA LYS A 58 6.25 -9.57 14.47
C LYS A 58 5.61 -8.26 14.89
N TRP A 59 4.59 -8.36 15.73
CA TRP A 59 3.99 -7.21 16.39
C TRP A 59 4.85 -6.77 17.57
N THR A 60 5.07 -5.47 17.67
CA THR A 60 5.78 -4.85 18.80
C THR A 60 5.11 -3.54 19.17
N GLU A 61 5.12 -3.19 20.45
CA GLU A 61 4.83 -1.83 20.89
C GLU A 61 5.95 -0.89 20.40
N ALA A 62 5.54 0.28 19.92
CA ALA A 62 6.40 1.35 19.50
C ALA A 62 5.70 2.70 19.74
N ARG A 63 6.41 3.79 19.43
CA ARG A 63 5.85 5.13 19.45
C ARG A 63 5.49 5.57 18.03
N ALA A 64 4.31 6.14 17.87
CA ALA A 64 3.90 6.84 16.67
C ALA A 64 4.87 8.00 16.41
N THR A 65 5.14 8.25 15.13
CA THR A 65 5.96 9.38 14.72
C THR A 65 5.07 10.53 14.26
N ASP A 66 5.54 11.75 14.54
CA ASP A 66 4.90 12.99 14.14
C ASP A 66 4.93 13.17 12.61
N TYR A 67 4.15 14.12 12.12
CA TYR A 67 4.11 14.55 10.74
C TYR A 67 5.34 15.41 10.40
N THR A 68 5.90 15.16 9.22
CA THR A 68 6.85 16.11 8.61
C THR A 68 6.15 17.44 8.26
N PRO A 69 6.89 18.55 8.07
CA PRO A 69 6.29 19.82 7.65
C PRO A 69 5.39 19.71 6.40
N LEU A 70 5.81 18.90 5.42
CA LEU A 70 5.03 18.64 4.21
C LEU A 70 3.73 17.88 4.51
N GLN A 71 3.77 16.90 5.42
CA GLN A 71 2.58 16.15 5.84
C GLN A 71 1.62 17.02 6.68
N LEU A 72 2.14 17.91 7.52
CA LEU A 72 1.31 18.87 8.27
C LEU A 72 0.56 19.81 7.33
N ARG A 73 1.27 20.38 6.34
CA ARG A 73 0.63 21.17 5.28
C ARG A 73 -0.43 20.35 4.53
N GLY A 74 -0.14 19.08 4.24
CA GLY A 74 -1.09 18.19 3.59
C GLY A 74 -2.35 17.94 4.38
N ARG A 75 -2.21 17.85 5.70
CA ARG A 75 -3.32 17.73 6.65
C ARG A 75 -4.15 19.02 6.73
N GLU A 76 -3.50 20.18 6.66
CA GLU A 76 -4.19 21.47 6.56
C GLU A 76 -4.99 21.56 5.26
N VAL A 77 -4.41 21.17 4.11
CA VAL A 77 -5.11 21.07 2.83
C VAL A 77 -6.28 20.09 2.94
N TYR A 78 -6.09 18.89 3.49
CA TYR A 78 -7.16 17.91 3.70
C TYR A 78 -8.34 18.48 4.51
N THR A 79 -8.04 19.34 5.49
CA THR A 79 -9.04 20.01 6.33
C THR A 79 -9.73 21.15 5.58
N ARG A 80 -8.94 22.00 4.89
CA ARG A 80 -9.40 23.14 4.08
C ARG A 80 -10.34 22.71 2.96
N GLU A 81 -9.98 21.65 2.24
CA GLU A 81 -10.75 21.07 1.15
C GLU A 81 -11.98 20.27 1.62
N GLY A 82 -12.16 20.11 2.94
CA GLY A 82 -13.33 19.44 3.50
C GLY A 82 -13.37 17.93 3.29
N CYS A 83 -12.24 17.28 3.01
CA CYS A 83 -12.17 15.84 2.74
C CYS A 83 -12.76 15.01 3.91
N TRP A 84 -12.57 15.49 5.14
CA TRP A 84 -13.08 14.86 6.37
C TRP A 84 -14.61 14.80 6.45
N TYR A 85 -15.36 15.61 5.69
CA TYR A 85 -16.82 15.51 5.64
C TYR A 85 -17.29 14.20 4.98
N CYS A 86 -16.50 13.66 4.05
CA CYS A 86 -16.85 12.45 3.30
C CYS A 86 -16.08 11.21 3.80
N HIS A 87 -14.86 11.39 4.27
CA HIS A 87 -13.93 10.32 4.62
C HIS A 87 -13.68 10.26 6.12
N SER A 88 -13.94 9.09 6.70
CA SER A 88 -13.52 8.81 8.07
C SER A 88 -12.04 8.45 8.14
N GLN A 89 -11.44 8.75 9.30
CA GLN A 89 -10.11 8.28 9.66
C GLN A 89 -10.19 7.55 10.99
N PHE A 90 -11.07 6.55 11.09
CA PHE A 90 -11.19 5.72 12.26
C PHE A 90 -11.75 4.33 11.90
N VAL A 91 -10.87 3.33 11.92
CA VAL A 91 -11.27 1.91 11.78
C VAL A 91 -11.88 1.45 13.10
N ARG A 92 -13.19 1.22 13.08
CA ARG A 92 -13.98 0.92 14.29
C ARG A 92 -13.77 -0.52 14.76
N PRO A 93 -13.82 -0.80 16.08
CA PRO A 93 -13.77 -2.15 16.62
C PRO A 93 -15.13 -2.87 16.50
N VAL A 94 -15.67 -2.96 15.28
CA VAL A 94 -16.92 -3.67 14.98
C VAL A 94 -16.68 -4.74 13.93
N THR A 95 -17.57 -5.74 13.90
CA THR A 95 -17.46 -6.89 12.99
C THR A 95 -17.31 -6.44 11.53
N GLY A 96 -16.34 -7.02 10.82
CA GLY A 96 -16.12 -6.81 9.39
C GLY A 96 -15.23 -5.61 9.03
N GLU A 97 -15.09 -4.60 9.89
CA GLU A 97 -14.23 -3.43 9.61
C GLU A 97 -12.75 -3.84 9.45
N THR A 98 -12.28 -4.77 10.27
CA THR A 98 -10.90 -5.24 10.20
C THR A 98 -10.59 -6.02 8.94
N ARG A 99 -11.59 -6.71 8.37
CA ARG A 99 -11.49 -7.41 7.08
C ARG A 99 -11.50 -6.44 5.90
N ARG A 100 -12.13 -5.26 6.04
CA ARG A 100 -12.26 -4.28 4.97
C ARG A 100 -11.09 -3.27 4.93
N TRP A 101 -10.66 -2.80 6.10
CA TRP A 101 -9.70 -1.69 6.20
C TRP A 101 -8.37 -2.09 6.81
N GLY A 102 -8.34 -3.15 7.63
CA GLY A 102 -7.16 -3.58 8.36
C GLY A 102 -7.28 -3.35 9.88
N PRO A 103 -6.16 -3.29 10.62
CA PRO A 103 -6.18 -3.21 12.09
C PRO A 103 -7.00 -2.02 12.60
N VAL A 104 -7.77 -2.28 13.67
CA VAL A 104 -8.52 -1.26 14.42
C VAL A 104 -7.61 -0.09 14.79
N SER A 105 -8.16 1.12 14.72
CA SER A 105 -7.46 2.35 15.10
C SER A 105 -7.09 2.35 16.59
N GLN A 106 -5.87 2.80 16.91
CA GLN A 106 -5.40 2.97 18.29
C GLN A 106 -5.22 4.45 18.64
N ALA A 107 -5.47 4.81 19.89
CA ALA A 107 -5.36 6.21 20.36
C ALA A 107 -4.00 6.84 20.04
N GLY A 108 -2.91 6.07 20.16
CA GLY A 108 -1.56 6.58 19.87
C GLY A 108 -1.29 6.95 18.42
N GLU A 109 -2.12 6.51 17.47
CA GLU A 109 -1.99 6.95 16.08
C GLU A 109 -2.36 8.41 15.88
N TYR A 110 -3.13 8.97 16.81
CA TYR A 110 -3.68 10.33 16.74
C TYR A 110 -3.02 11.28 17.75
N ALA A 111 -1.89 10.87 18.35
CA ALA A 111 -1.18 11.67 19.35
C ALA A 111 -0.80 13.08 18.85
N PHE A 112 -0.62 13.22 17.53
CA PHE A 112 -0.24 14.46 16.85
C PHE A 112 -1.40 15.09 16.05
N ASP A 113 -2.63 14.57 16.21
CA ASP A 113 -3.79 15.03 15.46
C ASP A 113 -4.59 16.06 16.25
N LEU A 114 -4.39 17.34 15.95
CA LEU A 114 -5.19 18.43 16.50
C LEU A 114 -5.77 19.29 15.36
N PRO A 115 -7.11 19.38 15.20
CA PRO A 115 -8.15 18.57 15.85
C PRO A 115 -8.21 17.14 15.28
N HIS A 116 -8.76 16.16 16.01
CA HIS A 116 -8.92 14.80 15.51
C HIS A 116 -9.89 14.74 14.31
N LEU A 117 -9.54 13.97 13.27
CA LEU A 117 -10.30 13.89 12.00
C LEU A 117 -11.08 12.57 11.82
N PHE A 118 -11.62 12.01 12.91
CA PHE A 118 -12.32 10.72 12.87
C PHE A 118 -13.50 10.70 11.90
N SER A 119 -14.16 11.85 11.72
CA SER A 119 -15.45 12.03 11.03
C SER A 119 -16.60 11.21 11.62
N THR A 120 -17.82 11.69 11.41
CA THR A 120 -19.06 11.02 11.86
C THR A 120 -19.83 10.38 10.70
N ARG A 121 -19.45 10.68 9.46
CA ARG A 121 -20.08 10.17 8.23
C ARG A 121 -19.04 9.47 7.36
N ARG A 122 -19.49 8.49 6.58
CA ARG A 122 -18.65 7.73 5.64
C ARG A 122 -19.38 7.66 4.30
N ILE A 123 -19.23 8.73 3.52
CA ILE A 123 -19.74 8.83 2.14
C ILE A 123 -18.72 8.17 1.21
N GLY A 124 -17.44 8.54 1.38
CA GLY A 124 -16.30 7.86 0.77
C GLY A 124 -15.72 6.77 1.69
N PRO A 125 -14.69 6.03 1.24
CA PRO A 125 -13.99 5.03 2.06
C PRO A 125 -13.32 5.64 3.30
N ASP A 126 -13.03 4.78 4.28
CA ASP A 126 -12.14 5.13 5.40
C ASP A 126 -10.69 5.25 4.92
N LEU A 127 -9.98 6.27 5.41
CA LEU A 127 -8.61 6.59 4.98
C LEU A 127 -7.54 6.28 6.02
N SER A 128 -7.86 5.76 7.21
CA SER A 128 -6.87 5.48 8.28
C SER A 128 -5.77 4.50 7.86
N ARG A 129 -5.98 3.75 6.79
CA ARG A 129 -5.14 2.65 6.30
C ARG A 129 -4.79 2.81 4.82
N VAL A 130 -4.93 4.02 4.26
CA VAL A 130 -4.71 4.30 2.84
C VAL A 130 -3.24 4.38 2.47
N GLY A 131 -2.35 4.70 3.41
CA GLY A 131 -0.92 4.83 3.14
C GLY A 131 -0.33 3.54 2.58
N LEU A 132 0.35 3.65 1.44
CA LEU A 132 0.92 2.56 0.64
C LEU A 132 -0.11 1.56 0.09
N LYS A 133 -1.42 1.88 0.13
CA LYS A 133 -2.47 1.13 -0.60
C LYS A 133 -2.48 1.48 -2.08
N PHE A 134 -2.24 2.76 -2.39
CA PHE A 134 -2.18 3.30 -3.74
C PHE A 134 -0.84 4.02 -3.97
N SER A 135 -0.37 4.06 -5.22
CA SER A 135 0.80 4.87 -5.59
C SER A 135 0.46 6.36 -5.63
N ASP A 136 1.48 7.22 -5.58
CA ASP A 136 1.28 8.67 -5.72
C ASP A 136 0.62 9.01 -7.06
N ALA A 137 1.00 8.33 -8.13
CA ALA A 137 0.38 8.45 -9.46
C ALA A 137 -1.14 8.16 -9.43
N TRP A 138 -1.56 7.16 -8.67
CA TRP A 138 -2.99 6.88 -8.48
C TRP A 138 -3.68 8.05 -7.77
N HIS A 139 -3.08 8.62 -6.72
CA HIS A 139 -3.65 9.77 -6.01
C HIS A 139 -3.77 10.99 -6.93
N LEU A 140 -2.77 11.23 -7.78
CA LEU A 140 -2.76 12.34 -8.73
C LEU A 140 -3.88 12.18 -9.78
N ALA A 141 -4.03 10.98 -10.35
CA ALA A 141 -5.17 10.67 -11.23
C ALA A 141 -6.51 10.85 -10.51
N HIS A 142 -6.58 10.44 -9.24
CA HIS A 142 -7.79 10.54 -8.43
C HIS A 142 -8.19 12.00 -8.16
N PHE A 143 -7.25 12.87 -7.81
CA PHE A 143 -7.55 14.29 -7.58
C PHE A 143 -7.85 15.04 -8.88
N TRP A 144 -7.25 14.63 -9.99
CA TRP A 144 -7.58 15.17 -11.30
C TRP A 144 -9.02 14.87 -11.70
N ASP A 145 -9.39 13.59 -11.71
CA ASP A 145 -10.77 13.16 -11.93
C ASP A 145 -11.04 11.77 -11.30
N PRO A 146 -11.75 11.72 -10.16
CA PRO A 146 -12.04 10.45 -9.49
C PRO A 146 -12.73 9.42 -10.38
N ARG A 147 -13.49 9.90 -11.39
CA ARG A 147 -14.26 9.06 -12.33
C ARG A 147 -13.39 8.35 -13.36
N MET A 148 -12.14 8.76 -13.54
CA MET A 148 -11.18 8.01 -14.34
C MET A 148 -10.79 6.68 -13.68
N LEU A 149 -10.90 6.58 -12.36
CA LEU A 149 -10.55 5.37 -11.59
C LEU A 149 -11.78 4.60 -11.14
N SER A 150 -12.82 5.31 -10.72
CA SER A 150 -14.10 4.75 -10.30
C SER A 150 -15.23 5.54 -10.97
N PRO A 151 -15.81 5.04 -12.08
CA PRO A 151 -16.84 5.75 -12.84
C PRO A 151 -18.02 6.27 -12.01
N ASP A 152 -18.41 5.51 -10.98
CA ASP A 152 -19.53 5.84 -10.08
C ASP A 152 -19.11 6.76 -8.91
N SER A 153 -17.90 7.32 -8.92
CA SER A 153 -17.40 8.17 -7.84
C SER A 153 -18.17 9.49 -7.78
N ILE A 154 -18.70 9.79 -6.59
CA ILE A 154 -19.32 11.07 -6.27
C ILE A 154 -18.34 12.11 -5.71
N MET A 155 -17.08 11.74 -5.52
CA MET A 155 -16.04 12.68 -5.08
C MET A 155 -15.85 13.78 -6.14
N PRO A 156 -15.80 15.07 -5.74
CA PRO A 156 -15.54 16.15 -6.67
C PRO A 156 -14.12 16.09 -7.25
N ARG A 157 -13.91 16.79 -8.37
CA ARG A 157 -12.56 17.00 -8.91
C ARG A 157 -11.84 18.05 -8.08
N PHE A 158 -10.55 17.86 -7.84
CA PHE A 158 -9.67 18.79 -7.14
C PHE A 158 -8.61 19.37 -8.09
N THR A 159 -9.01 19.66 -9.34
CA THR A 159 -8.10 20.22 -10.37
C THR A 159 -7.52 21.57 -9.97
N ALA A 160 -8.16 22.31 -9.07
CA ALA A 160 -7.64 23.57 -8.51
C ALA A 160 -6.40 23.39 -7.61
N LEU A 161 -6.10 22.16 -7.17
CA LEU A 161 -4.84 21.85 -6.48
C LEU A 161 -3.67 21.66 -7.45
N PHE A 162 -3.92 21.65 -8.76
CA PHE A 162 -2.88 21.68 -9.78
C PHE A 162 -2.55 23.13 -10.16
N SER A 163 -1.41 23.35 -10.80
CA SER A 163 -1.01 24.70 -11.23
C SER A 163 -1.94 25.22 -12.32
N GLU A 164 -1.92 26.55 -12.50
CA GLU A 164 -2.56 27.15 -13.66
C GLU A 164 -1.99 26.58 -14.98
N PRO A 165 -2.84 26.36 -16.00
CA PRO A 165 -2.38 25.89 -17.30
C PRO A 165 -1.43 26.87 -17.98
N HIS A 166 -0.29 26.38 -18.44
CA HIS A 166 0.71 27.13 -19.18
C HIS A 166 0.84 26.59 -20.61
N THR A 167 0.67 27.46 -21.62
CA THR A 167 0.90 27.05 -23.01
C THR A 167 2.39 27.11 -23.33
N ALA A 168 2.95 25.99 -23.77
CA ALA A 168 4.34 25.88 -24.20
C ALA A 168 4.42 25.52 -25.68
N ARG A 169 5.40 26.11 -26.39
CA ARG A 169 5.68 25.80 -27.79
C ARG A 169 6.50 24.53 -27.91
N LEU A 170 6.26 23.77 -28.97
CA LEU A 170 7.07 22.64 -29.38
C LEU A 170 8.09 23.11 -30.42
N VAL A 171 9.36 22.78 -30.21
CA VAL A 171 10.48 23.07 -31.09
C VAL A 171 11.14 21.78 -31.56
N THR A 172 11.90 21.84 -32.64
CA THR A 172 12.71 20.71 -33.11
C THR A 172 14.14 20.90 -32.63
N ASP A 173 14.70 19.91 -31.95
CA ASP A 173 16.08 19.93 -31.47
C ASP A 173 17.08 19.73 -32.63
N GLN A 174 18.38 19.83 -32.31
CA GLN A 174 19.45 19.66 -33.30
C GLN A 174 19.52 18.25 -33.91
N GLN A 175 18.88 17.26 -33.29
CA GLN A 175 18.78 15.88 -33.79
C GLN A 175 17.47 15.62 -34.55
N GLY A 176 16.66 16.65 -34.81
CA GLY A 176 15.40 16.49 -35.54
C GLY A 176 14.24 15.96 -34.68
N ARG A 177 14.41 15.85 -33.35
CA ARG A 177 13.36 15.39 -32.44
C ARG A 177 12.53 16.56 -31.94
N ARG A 178 11.22 16.36 -31.76
CA ARG A 178 10.34 17.38 -31.20
C ARG A 178 10.44 17.40 -29.69
N THR A 179 10.63 18.59 -29.12
CA THR A 179 10.72 18.83 -27.67
C THR A 179 9.96 20.10 -27.29
N VAL A 180 9.68 20.28 -26.01
CA VAL A 180 9.12 21.54 -25.49
C VAL A 180 10.21 22.62 -25.51
N GLU A 181 9.84 23.86 -25.83
CA GLU A 181 10.77 24.99 -25.82
C GLU A 181 11.41 25.18 -24.43
N ASN A 182 12.72 25.37 -24.38
CA ASN A 182 13.47 25.60 -23.14
C ASN A 182 13.32 27.05 -22.67
N THR A 183 12.30 27.30 -21.84
CA THR A 183 12.00 28.59 -21.21
C THR A 183 12.20 28.48 -19.70
N PRO A 184 12.25 29.60 -18.95
CA PRO A 184 12.29 29.56 -17.49
C PRO A 184 11.13 28.78 -16.87
N ALA A 185 9.93 28.82 -17.47
CA ALA A 185 8.76 28.07 -16.99
C ALA A 185 8.90 26.56 -17.24
N THR A 186 9.34 26.15 -18.42
CA THR A 186 9.48 24.72 -18.74
C THR A 186 10.67 24.08 -18.03
N ARG A 187 11.74 24.85 -17.74
CA ARG A 187 12.84 24.41 -16.84
C ARG A 187 12.40 24.14 -15.41
N GLN A 188 11.28 24.72 -14.97
CA GLN A 188 10.71 24.35 -13.68
C GLN A 188 10.03 22.99 -13.72
N LEU A 189 9.70 22.43 -14.89
CA LEU A 189 8.98 21.17 -15.03
C LEU A 189 9.85 20.03 -15.55
N PHE A 190 10.76 20.32 -16.48
CA PHE A 190 11.59 19.35 -17.17
C PHE A 190 13.09 19.61 -16.97
N ASP A 191 13.88 18.55 -16.86
CA ASP A 191 15.34 18.64 -16.89
C ASP A 191 15.87 18.50 -18.33
N PHE A 192 16.10 19.65 -18.98
CA PHE A 192 16.67 19.69 -20.32
C PHE A 192 18.15 19.25 -20.39
N GLY A 193 18.82 19.05 -19.25
CA GLY A 193 20.16 18.49 -19.20
C GLY A 193 20.19 16.95 -19.17
N SER A 194 19.04 16.31 -19.00
CA SER A 194 18.94 14.86 -18.97
C SER A 194 19.07 14.25 -20.37
N SER A 195 19.79 13.14 -20.49
CA SER A 195 19.80 12.30 -21.69
C SER A 195 18.65 11.29 -21.70
N GLU A 196 17.83 11.24 -20.65
CA GLU A 196 16.68 10.35 -20.54
C GLU A 196 15.57 10.78 -21.51
N THR A 197 15.15 9.86 -22.38
CA THR A 197 14.03 10.08 -23.29
C THR A 197 12.74 9.61 -22.64
N ILE A 198 11.71 10.47 -22.66
CA ILE A 198 10.41 10.17 -22.07
C ILE A 198 9.48 9.67 -23.16
N THR A 199 9.08 8.40 -23.08
CA THR A 199 8.09 7.84 -24.00
C THR A 199 6.71 8.44 -23.72
N LEU A 200 6.13 9.09 -24.73
CA LEU A 200 4.83 9.74 -24.62
C LEU A 200 3.71 8.75 -24.94
N THR A 201 2.81 8.52 -24.00
CA THR A 201 1.65 7.63 -24.17
C THR A 201 0.34 8.35 -23.79
N PRO A 202 -0.08 9.36 -24.59
CA PRO A 202 -1.29 10.11 -24.26
C PRO A 202 -2.50 9.18 -24.28
N ASN A 203 -3.45 9.41 -23.37
CA ASN A 203 -4.74 8.73 -23.45
C ASN A 203 -5.59 9.31 -24.60
N GLN A 204 -6.80 8.76 -24.80
CA GLN A 204 -7.71 9.21 -25.87
C GLN A 204 -8.08 10.71 -25.81
N ALA A 205 -7.98 11.35 -24.64
CA ALA A 205 -8.22 12.76 -24.45
C ALA A 205 -6.97 13.64 -24.68
N GLY A 206 -5.85 13.06 -25.12
CA GLY A 206 -4.58 13.76 -25.27
C GLY A 206 -3.88 14.06 -23.95
N LEU A 207 -4.31 13.44 -22.85
CA LEU A 207 -3.71 13.65 -21.53
C LEU A 207 -2.51 12.73 -21.36
N LEU A 208 -1.39 13.29 -20.95
CA LEU A 208 -0.18 12.58 -20.61
C LEU A 208 0.38 13.13 -19.31
N TYR A 209 0.76 12.27 -18.39
CA TYR A 209 1.55 12.68 -17.22
C TYR A 209 2.99 12.28 -17.43
N VAL A 210 3.93 13.08 -16.94
CA VAL A 210 5.36 12.80 -17.06
C VAL A 210 6.00 12.89 -15.68
N PRO A 211 6.44 11.76 -15.07
CA PRO A 211 7.14 11.80 -13.80
C PRO A 211 8.60 12.23 -14.02
N GLU A 212 8.93 13.47 -13.64
CA GLU A 212 10.28 14.04 -13.80
C GLU A 212 10.86 14.41 -12.43
N ARG A 213 11.75 13.55 -11.90
CA ARG A 213 12.50 13.79 -10.64
C ARG A 213 11.69 14.39 -9.49
N GLY A 214 10.52 13.81 -9.22
CA GLY A 214 9.64 14.23 -8.11
C GLY A 214 8.73 15.43 -8.43
N LYS A 215 8.78 15.91 -9.68
CA LYS A 215 7.76 16.75 -10.29
C LYS A 215 6.91 15.89 -11.19
N TYR A 216 5.69 16.34 -11.40
CA TYR A 216 4.79 15.59 -12.21
C TYR A 216 3.91 16.46 -13.11
N PRO A 217 4.48 17.01 -14.18
CA PRO A 217 3.70 17.73 -15.18
C PRO A 217 2.68 16.82 -15.87
N VAL A 218 1.44 17.29 -15.87
CA VAL A 218 0.38 16.96 -16.82
C VAL A 218 0.63 17.74 -18.10
N ILE A 219 0.71 17.03 -19.21
CA ILE A 219 0.75 17.56 -20.56
C ILE A 219 -0.58 17.23 -21.20
N LEU A 220 -1.34 18.27 -21.57
CA LEU A 220 -2.54 18.14 -22.37
C LEU A 220 -2.20 18.53 -23.80
N THR A 221 -2.40 17.60 -24.73
CA THR A 221 -2.25 17.85 -26.16
C THR A 221 -3.59 18.25 -26.76
N PRO A 222 -3.81 19.52 -27.14
CA PRO A 222 -5.03 19.90 -27.83
C PRO A 222 -5.14 19.28 -29.24
N ASN A 223 -4.08 18.65 -29.75
CA ASN A 223 -4.00 18.07 -31.09
C ASN A 223 -3.73 16.56 -31.05
N LYS A 224 -4.17 15.83 -32.08
CA LYS A 224 -3.85 14.41 -32.25
C LYS A 224 -2.33 14.23 -32.39
N GLU A 225 -1.75 13.34 -31.58
CA GLU A 225 -0.36 12.87 -31.72
C GLU A 225 0.73 13.93 -31.55
N PHE A 226 0.52 14.96 -30.72
CA PHE A 226 1.50 16.06 -30.53
C PHE A 226 1.90 16.77 -31.83
N THR A 227 1.08 16.67 -32.89
CA THR A 227 1.44 17.18 -34.24
C THR A 227 1.42 18.70 -34.35
N GLY A 228 0.59 19.41 -33.56
CA GLY A 228 0.53 20.87 -33.58
C GLY A 228 1.73 21.56 -32.92
N GLU A 229 1.78 22.89 -32.94
CA GLU A 229 2.95 23.67 -32.51
C GLU A 229 3.04 23.92 -31.00
N THR A 230 1.99 23.61 -30.24
CA THR A 230 1.91 23.91 -28.81
C THR A 230 1.30 22.77 -27.99
N VAL A 231 1.61 22.77 -26.69
CA VAL A 231 1.02 21.90 -25.67
C VAL A 231 0.61 22.72 -24.46
N ILE A 232 -0.33 22.21 -23.67
CA ILE A 232 -0.70 22.80 -22.38
C ILE A 232 -0.01 22.01 -21.28
N LEU A 233 0.71 22.70 -20.40
CA LEU A 233 1.43 22.14 -19.27
C LEU A 233 0.73 22.56 -17.98
N ILE A 234 0.50 21.59 -17.10
CA ILE A 234 -0.07 21.78 -15.76
C ILE A 234 0.80 20.96 -14.81
N ALA A 235 1.16 21.50 -13.66
CA ALA A 235 2.04 20.84 -12.70
C ALA A 235 1.34 20.56 -11.38
N ASP A 236 1.91 19.70 -10.56
CA ASP A 236 1.51 19.53 -9.19
C ASP A 236 1.96 20.72 -8.33
N THR A 237 1.05 21.25 -7.50
CA THR A 237 1.41 22.30 -6.54
C THR A 237 2.09 21.69 -5.30
N GLU A 238 2.65 22.54 -4.46
CA GLU A 238 3.11 22.11 -3.14
C GLU A 238 1.95 21.55 -2.29
N ASP A 239 0.76 22.14 -2.36
CA ASP A 239 -0.43 21.68 -1.64
C ASP A 239 -0.86 20.27 -2.05
N LEU A 240 -0.84 19.98 -3.36
CA LEU A 240 -1.18 18.65 -3.87
C LEU A 240 -0.15 17.60 -3.41
N ARG A 241 1.15 17.91 -3.52
CA ARG A 241 2.22 17.04 -3.01
C ARG A 241 2.11 16.82 -1.50
N ALA A 242 1.79 17.88 -0.77
CA ALA A 242 1.57 17.84 0.67
C ALA A 242 0.40 16.91 1.02
N LEU A 243 -0.74 17.07 0.33
CA LEU A 243 -1.92 16.24 0.53
C LEU A 243 -1.64 14.76 0.27
N VAL A 244 -0.93 14.44 -0.83
CA VAL A 244 -0.51 13.06 -1.12
C VAL A 244 0.43 12.53 -0.02
N ALA A 245 1.41 13.32 0.42
CA ALA A 245 2.33 12.93 1.48
C ALA A 245 1.60 12.64 2.82
N TYR A 246 0.59 13.44 3.16
CA TYR A 246 -0.27 13.20 4.32
C TYR A 246 -1.07 11.89 4.17
N LEU A 247 -1.71 11.66 3.03
CA LEU A 247 -2.44 10.41 2.79
C LEU A 247 -1.52 9.18 2.84
N GLN A 248 -0.30 9.29 2.31
CA GLN A 248 0.68 8.21 2.38
C GLN A 248 1.16 7.91 3.81
N LYS A 249 1.07 8.88 4.73
CA LYS A 249 1.39 8.70 6.16
C LYS A 249 0.30 7.94 6.92
N LEU A 250 -0.95 8.00 6.48
CA LEU A 250 -2.07 7.40 7.23
C LEU A 250 -1.94 5.87 7.33
N GLY A 251 -1.82 5.40 8.57
CA GLY A 251 -1.70 3.98 8.92
C GLY A 251 -0.30 3.40 8.83
N THR A 252 0.74 4.20 8.55
CA THR A 252 2.13 3.72 8.49
C THR A 252 2.79 3.63 9.86
N ASN A 253 2.26 4.34 10.88
CA ASN A 253 2.64 4.16 12.29
C ASN A 253 2.35 2.73 12.82
N ARG A 254 1.57 1.92 12.08
CA ARG A 254 1.33 0.49 12.34
C ARG A 254 2.37 -0.42 11.67
N GLY A 255 3.41 0.16 11.07
CA GLY A 255 4.48 -0.57 10.40
C GLY A 255 3.99 -1.38 9.18
N LYS A 256 4.56 -2.56 8.98
CA LYS A 256 4.28 -3.46 7.85
C LYS A 256 3.01 -4.31 8.04
N TRP A 257 2.00 -3.79 8.75
CA TRP A 257 0.79 -4.55 9.10
C TRP A 257 0.06 -5.12 7.89
N ARG A 258 0.19 -4.48 6.73
CA ARG A 258 -0.44 -4.92 5.47
C ARG A 258 0.09 -6.28 5.00
N ASP A 259 1.33 -6.63 5.35
CA ASP A 259 1.88 -7.96 5.03
C ASP A 259 1.24 -9.07 5.90
N ARG A 260 0.54 -8.70 6.98
CA ARG A 260 -0.27 -9.57 7.85
C ARG A 260 -1.76 -9.50 7.54
N PHE A 261 -2.18 -8.61 6.62
CA PHE A 261 -3.58 -8.46 6.28
C PHE A 261 -4.03 -9.70 5.50
N GLU A 262 -5.09 -10.37 5.94
CA GLU A 262 -5.52 -11.69 5.40
C GLU A 262 -5.62 -11.70 3.87
N PRO A 263 -6.24 -10.70 3.20
CA PRO A 263 -6.27 -10.66 1.74
C PRO A 263 -4.91 -10.62 1.06
N GLN A 264 -3.84 -10.21 1.76
CA GLN A 264 -2.46 -10.18 1.26
C GLN A 264 -1.72 -11.51 1.42
N GLN A 265 -2.22 -12.40 2.28
CA GLN A 265 -1.65 -13.72 2.59
C GLN A 265 -2.25 -14.85 1.72
N MET A 266 -3.12 -14.50 0.77
CA MET A 266 -3.71 -15.45 -0.16
C MET A 266 -2.63 -16.14 -1.02
N GLU A 267 -2.58 -17.47 -0.93
CA GLU A 267 -1.81 -18.35 -1.80
C GLU A 267 -2.59 -18.61 -3.10
N ALA A 268 -1.89 -19.02 -4.16
CA ALA A 268 -2.55 -19.40 -5.41
C ALA A 268 -3.30 -20.72 -5.18
N SER A 269 -4.59 -20.76 -5.54
CA SER A 269 -5.45 -21.94 -5.45
C SER A 269 -5.73 -22.50 -6.83
N GLN A 270 -6.03 -23.79 -6.95
CA GLN A 270 -6.52 -24.36 -8.22
C GLN A 270 -8.02 -24.04 -8.46
N THR A 271 -8.52 -22.96 -7.87
CA THR A 271 -9.91 -22.53 -8.08
C THR A 271 -10.06 -22.10 -9.52
N SER A 272 -10.93 -22.79 -10.26
CA SER A 272 -11.30 -22.41 -11.62
C SER A 272 -12.81 -22.46 -11.77
N ILE A 273 -13.34 -21.66 -12.68
CA ILE A 273 -14.73 -21.76 -13.11
C ILE A 273 -14.79 -22.18 -14.59
N PRO A 274 -15.82 -22.94 -15.00
CA PRO A 274 -15.97 -23.30 -16.40
C PRO A 274 -16.19 -22.04 -17.24
N ARG A 275 -15.60 -22.02 -18.43
CA ARG A 275 -15.88 -20.98 -19.42
C ARG A 275 -17.38 -21.00 -19.75
N SER A 276 -18.03 -19.85 -19.67
CA SER A 276 -19.40 -19.65 -20.19
C SER A 276 -19.58 -18.20 -20.64
N GLU A 277 -20.46 -18.00 -21.61
CA GLU A 277 -20.82 -16.66 -22.09
C GLU A 277 -21.50 -15.82 -20.99
N GLU A 278 -22.25 -16.44 -20.08
CA GLU A 278 -22.85 -15.76 -18.92
C GLU A 278 -21.77 -15.15 -18.00
N TRP A 279 -20.77 -15.96 -17.62
CA TRP A 279 -19.65 -15.51 -16.78
C TRP A 279 -18.82 -14.42 -17.47
N ILE A 280 -18.59 -14.54 -18.77
CA ILE A 280 -17.86 -13.53 -19.56
C ILE A 280 -18.65 -12.21 -19.61
N ALA A 281 -19.97 -12.26 -19.85
CA ALA A 281 -20.84 -11.09 -19.87
C ALA A 281 -20.90 -10.38 -18.50
N HIS A 282 -21.03 -11.15 -17.40
CA HIS A 282 -20.94 -10.60 -16.05
C HIS A 282 -19.57 -9.98 -15.77
N GLY A 283 -18.50 -10.68 -16.18
CA GLY A 283 -17.13 -10.21 -16.07
C GLY A 283 -16.87 -8.90 -16.80
N LYS A 284 -17.46 -8.70 -17.98
CA LYS A 284 -17.43 -7.44 -18.72
C LYS A 284 -18.03 -6.28 -17.92
N ASN A 285 -19.19 -6.49 -17.29
CA ASN A 285 -19.83 -5.47 -16.46
C ASN A 285 -18.95 -5.09 -15.25
N VAL A 286 -18.30 -6.08 -14.62
CA VAL A 286 -17.35 -5.82 -13.53
C VAL A 286 -16.14 -5.05 -14.04
N TYR A 287 -15.57 -5.47 -15.17
CA TYR A 287 -14.41 -4.83 -15.79
C TYR A 287 -14.66 -3.35 -16.11
N GLU A 288 -15.79 -3.03 -16.74
CA GLU A 288 -16.15 -1.66 -17.12
C GLU A 288 -16.24 -0.71 -15.92
N ARG A 289 -16.70 -1.22 -14.77
CA ARG A 289 -16.86 -0.41 -13.54
C ARG A 289 -15.61 -0.33 -12.68
N ARG A 290 -14.69 -1.29 -12.77
CA ARG A 290 -13.59 -1.44 -11.78
C ARG A 290 -12.19 -1.48 -12.39
N CYS A 291 -12.04 -1.87 -13.65
CA CYS A 291 -10.74 -2.16 -14.26
C CYS A 291 -10.43 -1.24 -15.46
N LEU A 292 -11.46 -0.87 -16.23
CA LEU A 292 -11.36 -0.09 -17.47
C LEU A 292 -10.59 1.23 -17.29
N GLY A 293 -10.80 1.90 -16.16
CA GLY A 293 -10.16 3.18 -15.84
C GLY A 293 -8.63 3.16 -15.99
N CYS A 294 -8.00 2.03 -15.65
CA CYS A 294 -6.57 1.82 -15.79
C CYS A 294 -6.22 0.96 -17.01
N HIS A 295 -6.88 -0.20 -17.18
CA HIS A 295 -6.50 -1.19 -18.19
C HIS A 295 -7.04 -0.89 -19.60
N GLY A 296 -7.93 0.09 -19.75
CA GLY A 296 -8.49 0.51 -21.04
C GLY A 296 -9.62 -0.38 -21.54
N VAL A 297 -10.42 0.13 -22.48
CA VAL A 297 -11.58 -0.59 -23.04
C VAL A 297 -11.16 -1.88 -23.75
N LYS A 298 -10.02 -1.83 -24.43
CA LYS A 298 -9.44 -2.97 -25.18
C LYS A 298 -8.56 -3.87 -24.31
N GLY A 299 -8.33 -3.51 -23.05
CA GLY A 299 -7.35 -4.21 -22.20
C GLY A 299 -5.90 -3.94 -22.59
N ASP A 300 -5.63 -2.84 -23.30
CA ASP A 300 -4.32 -2.46 -23.83
C ASP A 300 -3.42 -1.73 -22.82
N GLY A 301 -3.87 -1.58 -21.58
CA GLY A 301 -3.16 -0.85 -20.54
C GLY A 301 -3.18 0.68 -20.72
N ASN A 302 -4.03 1.19 -21.62
CA ASN A 302 -4.14 2.63 -21.94
C ASN A 302 -5.51 3.21 -21.53
N GLY A 303 -5.95 2.91 -20.31
CA GLY A 303 -7.15 3.53 -19.74
C GLY A 303 -6.99 5.03 -19.46
N PRO A 304 -8.08 5.76 -19.21
CA PRO A 304 -8.03 7.20 -18.91
C PRO A 304 -7.02 7.59 -17.82
N ALA A 305 -6.91 6.79 -16.76
CA ALA A 305 -5.98 7.04 -15.65
C ALA A 305 -4.56 6.51 -15.91
N ALA A 306 -4.36 5.63 -16.92
CA ALA A 306 -3.05 5.06 -17.23
C ALA A 306 -2.01 6.13 -17.60
N ALA A 307 -2.48 7.27 -18.12
CA ALA A 307 -1.64 8.42 -18.43
C ALA A 307 -0.82 8.91 -17.22
N PHE A 308 -1.31 8.72 -15.99
CA PHE A 308 -0.62 9.08 -14.74
C PHE A 308 0.41 8.04 -14.28
N MET A 309 0.33 6.80 -14.78
CA MET A 309 1.00 5.61 -14.26
C MET A 309 2.20 5.20 -15.12
N GLN A 310 3.11 6.13 -15.37
CA GLN A 310 4.26 5.92 -16.26
C GLN A 310 5.29 4.91 -15.73
N LYS A 311 5.58 4.93 -14.41
CA LYS A 311 6.56 4.02 -13.78
C LYS A 311 6.04 2.59 -13.61
N ASP A 312 4.74 2.45 -13.51
CA ASP A 312 4.03 1.22 -13.16
C ASP A 312 2.79 1.04 -14.03
N ARG A 313 3.00 1.05 -15.35
CA ARG A 313 1.91 0.98 -16.33
C ARG A 313 0.93 -0.16 -16.04
N PRO A 314 -0.38 0.08 -16.22
CA PRO A 314 -1.37 -0.98 -16.19
C PRO A 314 -1.00 -2.08 -17.19
N ARG A 315 -1.27 -3.34 -16.81
CA ARG A 315 -1.00 -4.49 -17.67
C ARG A 315 -1.77 -4.36 -18.99
N ASN A 316 -1.04 -4.47 -20.11
CA ASN A 316 -1.63 -4.75 -21.41
C ASN A 316 -1.91 -6.27 -21.51
N PHE A 317 -3.19 -6.63 -21.54
CA PHE A 317 -3.65 -8.01 -21.66
C PHE A 317 -3.59 -8.53 -23.11
N THR A 318 -3.64 -7.65 -24.11
CA THR A 318 -3.67 -8.05 -25.54
C THR A 318 -2.39 -8.74 -26.01
N LEU A 319 -1.38 -8.80 -25.15
CA LEU A 319 -0.07 -9.39 -25.41
C LEU A 319 0.09 -10.78 -24.79
N GLY A 320 -0.87 -11.25 -23.97
CA GLY A 320 -0.78 -12.56 -23.33
C GLY A 320 0.31 -12.69 -22.26
N VAL A 321 1.05 -11.62 -21.95
CA VAL A 321 2.20 -11.67 -21.03
C VAL A 321 1.80 -11.34 -19.59
N PHE A 322 1.83 -12.33 -18.69
CA PHE A 322 1.50 -12.16 -17.28
C PHE A 322 2.71 -12.38 -16.36
N LYS A 323 2.97 -11.42 -15.46
CA LYS A 323 4.15 -11.41 -14.58
C LYS A 323 4.05 -12.39 -13.41
N PHE A 324 2.89 -12.46 -12.75
CA PHE A 324 2.75 -13.16 -11.47
C PHE A 324 2.01 -14.48 -11.69
N ARG A 325 2.78 -15.58 -11.66
CA ARG A 325 2.29 -16.92 -12.01
C ARG A 325 2.87 -17.99 -11.11
N LEU A 326 2.11 -19.05 -10.91
CA LEU A 326 2.57 -20.33 -10.39
C LEU A 326 2.90 -21.31 -11.53
N THR A 327 2.47 -21.01 -12.76
CA THR A 327 2.87 -21.79 -13.95
C THR A 327 4.34 -21.56 -14.33
N PRO A 328 5.00 -22.54 -15.00
CA PRO A 328 6.39 -22.42 -15.44
C PRO A 328 6.65 -21.19 -16.33
N SER A 329 7.90 -20.73 -16.42
CA SER A 329 8.24 -19.57 -17.25
C SER A 329 7.76 -19.74 -18.70
N GLY A 330 7.17 -18.68 -19.28
CA GLY A 330 6.57 -18.72 -20.62
C GLY A 330 5.13 -19.24 -20.69
N SER A 331 4.61 -19.90 -19.64
CA SER A 331 3.21 -20.38 -19.63
C SER A 331 2.22 -19.27 -19.26
N MET A 332 0.97 -19.39 -19.75
CA MET A 332 -0.17 -18.62 -19.27
C MET A 332 -0.44 -18.88 -17.77
N PRO A 333 -0.99 -17.89 -17.03
CA PRO A 333 -1.48 -18.11 -15.65
C PRO A 333 -2.73 -18.99 -15.63
N ASP A 334 -3.01 -19.61 -14.49
CA ASP A 334 -4.33 -20.18 -14.23
C ASP A 334 -5.30 -19.16 -13.60
N ASP A 335 -6.54 -19.60 -13.32
CA ASP A 335 -7.55 -18.75 -12.67
C ASP A 335 -7.12 -18.37 -11.24
N GLY A 336 -6.40 -19.24 -10.55
CA GLY A 336 -5.86 -19.02 -9.22
C GLY A 336 -4.85 -17.89 -9.14
N ASP A 337 -3.92 -17.86 -10.08
CA ASP A 337 -2.91 -16.82 -10.24
C ASP A 337 -3.56 -15.43 -10.44
N LEU A 338 -4.56 -15.37 -11.32
CA LEU A 338 -5.28 -14.14 -11.61
C LEU A 338 -6.17 -13.73 -10.43
N LEU A 339 -6.85 -14.67 -9.80
CA LEU A 339 -7.67 -14.41 -8.61
C LEU A 339 -6.81 -13.87 -7.47
N ARG A 340 -5.67 -14.51 -7.21
CA ARG A 340 -4.70 -14.05 -6.22
C ARG A 340 -4.22 -12.62 -6.53
N THR A 341 -3.87 -12.34 -7.79
CA THR A 341 -3.40 -11.01 -8.21
C THR A 341 -4.47 -9.93 -8.03
N ILE A 342 -5.72 -10.19 -8.42
CA ILE A 342 -6.84 -9.24 -8.27
C ILE A 342 -7.17 -9.01 -6.78
N THR A 343 -7.22 -10.10 -6.01
CA THR A 343 -7.53 -10.06 -4.57
C THR A 343 -6.53 -9.22 -3.81
N ARG A 344 -5.24 -9.45 -4.04
CA ARG A 344 -4.14 -8.80 -3.33
C ARG A 344 -3.86 -7.41 -3.89
N GLY A 345 -4.14 -7.18 -5.16
CA GLY A 345 -3.55 -6.06 -5.90
C GLY A 345 -2.06 -6.25 -6.09
N VAL A 346 -1.38 -5.20 -6.55
CA VAL A 346 0.07 -5.22 -6.80
C VAL A 346 0.70 -4.10 -5.99
N ARG A 347 1.36 -4.46 -4.88
CA ARG A 347 1.96 -3.49 -3.96
C ARG A 347 3.01 -2.61 -4.65
N GLY A 348 3.08 -1.34 -4.22
CA GLY A 348 3.97 -0.35 -4.83
C GLY A 348 3.53 0.10 -6.23
N THR A 349 2.29 -0.20 -6.64
CA THR A 349 1.70 0.26 -7.91
C THR A 349 0.32 0.85 -7.69
N ALA A 350 -0.28 1.38 -8.75
CA ALA A 350 -1.65 1.86 -8.77
C ALA A 350 -2.73 0.75 -8.77
N MET A 351 -2.37 -0.54 -8.80
CA MET A 351 -3.33 -1.64 -8.80
C MET A 351 -3.72 -2.04 -7.37
N PRO A 352 -4.90 -1.63 -6.86
CA PRO A 352 -5.28 -1.90 -5.48
C PRO A 352 -5.73 -3.34 -5.27
N SER A 353 -5.88 -3.69 -4.00
CA SER A 353 -6.56 -4.91 -3.58
C SER A 353 -8.07 -4.79 -3.81
N TRP A 354 -8.65 -5.81 -4.48
CA TRP A 354 -10.09 -5.91 -4.76
C TRP A 354 -10.80 -6.97 -3.91
N HIS A 355 -10.26 -7.31 -2.75
CA HIS A 355 -10.85 -8.30 -1.83
C HIS A 355 -12.27 -7.94 -1.34
N GLU A 356 -12.65 -6.65 -1.41
CA GLU A 356 -14.00 -6.20 -1.09
C GLU A 356 -15.03 -6.52 -2.17
N LEU A 357 -14.58 -6.87 -3.39
CA LEU A 357 -15.46 -7.43 -4.41
C LEU A 357 -15.74 -8.90 -4.09
N PRO A 358 -17.00 -9.35 -4.23
CA PRO A 358 -17.35 -10.76 -4.11
C PRO A 358 -16.43 -11.63 -4.97
N GLU A 359 -16.05 -12.81 -4.47
CA GLU A 359 -15.19 -13.73 -5.22
C GLU A 359 -15.79 -14.09 -6.58
N LYS A 360 -17.12 -14.25 -6.63
CA LYS A 360 -17.90 -14.40 -7.86
C LYS A 360 -17.53 -13.35 -8.93
N ASP A 361 -17.50 -12.08 -8.54
CA ASP A 361 -17.23 -10.96 -9.46
C ASP A 361 -15.77 -10.96 -9.92
N ARG A 362 -14.85 -11.31 -9.00
CA ARG A 362 -13.42 -11.47 -9.32
C ARG A 362 -13.19 -12.62 -10.30
N LEU A 363 -13.83 -13.76 -10.10
CA LEU A 363 -13.77 -14.91 -11.02
C LEU A 363 -14.40 -14.58 -12.37
N ALA A 364 -15.52 -13.85 -12.40
CA ALA A 364 -16.17 -13.43 -13.64
C ALA A 364 -15.27 -12.52 -14.49
N VAL A 365 -14.65 -11.49 -13.88
CA VAL A 365 -13.76 -10.59 -14.63
C VAL A 365 -12.53 -11.31 -15.15
N ILE A 366 -12.05 -12.36 -14.47
CA ILE A 366 -10.98 -13.22 -14.97
C ILE A 366 -11.38 -13.89 -16.29
N GLN A 367 -12.61 -14.41 -16.41
CA GLN A 367 -13.10 -15.02 -17.65
C GLN A 367 -13.11 -14.01 -18.80
N TYR A 368 -13.56 -12.78 -18.53
CA TYR A 368 -13.53 -11.70 -19.53
C TYR A 368 -12.10 -11.33 -19.95
N ILE A 369 -11.16 -11.23 -18.99
CA ILE A 369 -9.75 -10.99 -19.29
C ILE A 369 -9.19 -12.11 -20.17
N LYS A 370 -9.39 -13.37 -19.80
CA LYS A 370 -8.80 -14.53 -20.48
C LYS A 370 -9.34 -14.73 -21.90
N TYR A 371 -10.66 -14.69 -22.05
CA TYR A 371 -11.31 -15.14 -23.29
C TYR A 371 -11.75 -14.00 -24.20
N VAL A 372 -11.65 -12.75 -23.74
CA VAL A 372 -11.95 -11.57 -24.57
C VAL A 372 -10.74 -10.65 -24.68
N LEU A 373 -10.17 -10.17 -23.56
CA LEU A 373 -9.13 -9.14 -23.64
C LEU A 373 -7.76 -9.68 -24.04
N ALA A 374 -7.39 -10.86 -23.56
CA ALA A 374 -6.13 -11.52 -23.86
C ALA A 374 -6.18 -12.20 -25.23
N ALA A 375 -6.15 -11.38 -26.27
CA ALA A 375 -6.02 -11.83 -27.65
C ALA A 375 -5.25 -10.84 -28.50
N ASP A 376 -4.38 -11.36 -29.37
CA ASP A 376 -3.78 -10.59 -30.44
C ASP A 376 -4.79 -10.44 -31.58
N ARG A 377 -4.98 -9.19 -32.00
CA ARG A 377 -5.90 -8.78 -33.06
C ARG A 377 -5.19 -8.03 -34.19
N SER A 378 -3.87 -8.16 -34.28
CA SER A 378 -3.05 -7.63 -35.37
C SER A 378 -3.53 -8.11 -36.75
N ASN A 379 -4.03 -9.35 -36.83
CA ASN A 379 -4.77 -9.89 -37.96
C ASN A 379 -6.27 -10.00 -37.62
N PRO A 380 -7.14 -9.07 -38.08
CA PRO A 380 -8.56 -9.07 -37.75
C PRO A 380 -9.33 -10.30 -38.24
N ASP A 381 -8.90 -10.93 -39.32
CA ASP A 381 -9.57 -12.10 -39.91
C ASP A 381 -9.30 -13.39 -39.12
N LYS A 382 -8.23 -13.40 -38.32
CA LYS A 382 -7.80 -14.54 -37.51
C LYS A 382 -7.21 -14.07 -36.18
N PRO A 383 -8.05 -13.58 -35.25
CA PRO A 383 -7.58 -13.20 -33.92
C PRO A 383 -7.01 -14.41 -33.16
N TYR A 384 -5.89 -14.21 -32.48
CA TYR A 384 -5.21 -15.25 -31.69
C TYR A 384 -5.57 -15.09 -30.21
N PHE A 385 -6.37 -16.02 -29.67
CA PHE A 385 -6.80 -15.99 -28.28
C PHE A 385 -5.87 -16.83 -27.41
N TYR A 386 -4.93 -16.19 -26.70
CA TYR A 386 -3.86 -16.87 -25.97
C TYR A 386 -4.36 -18.00 -25.05
N PHE A 387 -5.44 -17.79 -24.29
CA PHE A 387 -5.96 -18.81 -23.37
C PHE A 387 -6.72 -19.97 -24.04
N LEU A 388 -6.98 -19.89 -25.34
CA LEU A 388 -7.56 -21.00 -26.14
C LEU A 388 -6.48 -21.78 -26.89
N GLU A 389 -5.51 -21.05 -27.43
CA GLU A 389 -4.43 -21.63 -28.24
C GLU A 389 -3.29 -22.18 -27.36
N GLU A 390 -3.04 -21.56 -26.20
CA GLU A 390 -1.97 -21.88 -25.26
C GLU A 390 -2.55 -22.09 -23.85
N PRO A 391 -3.21 -23.24 -23.59
CA PRO A 391 -3.73 -23.53 -22.26
C PRO A 391 -2.61 -23.54 -21.22
N PRO A 392 -2.87 -23.06 -19.98
CA PRO A 392 -1.85 -22.98 -18.95
C PRO A 392 -1.29 -24.37 -18.62
N LEU A 393 0.04 -24.45 -18.53
CA LEU A 393 0.71 -25.64 -18.02
C LEU A 393 0.41 -25.84 -16.53
N ALA A 394 0.63 -27.06 -16.05
CA ALA A 394 0.44 -27.40 -14.65
C ALA A 394 1.27 -26.47 -13.75
N PRO A 395 0.69 -25.90 -12.67
CA PRO A 395 1.42 -25.07 -11.74
C PRO A 395 2.61 -25.81 -11.09
N ILE A 396 3.69 -25.09 -10.80
CA ILE A 396 4.84 -25.68 -10.10
C ILE A 396 4.45 -26.06 -8.67
N PHE A 397 5.06 -27.14 -8.18
CA PHE A 397 4.95 -27.50 -6.77
C PHE A 397 5.84 -26.59 -5.91
N ILE A 398 5.29 -26.04 -4.84
CA ILE A 398 6.05 -25.29 -3.82
C ILE A 398 5.92 -26.06 -2.51
N GLY A 399 7.06 -26.59 -2.04
CA GLY A 399 7.15 -27.34 -0.80
C GLY A 399 6.92 -26.50 0.46
N VAL A 400 7.08 -27.16 1.61
CA VAL A 400 7.07 -26.49 2.91
C VAL A 400 8.37 -25.72 3.08
N PRO A 401 8.34 -24.40 3.38
CA PRO A 401 9.56 -23.64 3.58
C PRO A 401 10.35 -24.18 4.79
N PRO A 402 11.69 -24.23 4.72
CA PRO A 402 12.52 -24.57 5.87
C PRO A 402 12.33 -23.54 6.99
N LYS A 403 12.57 -23.93 8.24
CA LYS A 403 12.50 -22.99 9.37
C LYS A 403 13.55 -21.87 9.18
N PRO A 404 13.19 -20.60 9.42
CA PRO A 404 14.13 -19.50 9.28
C PRO A 404 15.28 -19.62 10.29
N SER A 405 16.50 -19.31 9.86
CA SER A 405 17.68 -19.26 10.74
C SER A 405 18.72 -18.28 10.18
N ALA A 406 19.66 -17.86 11.03
CA ALA A 406 20.75 -16.97 10.61
C ALA A 406 21.65 -17.61 9.54
N GLU A 407 21.87 -18.93 9.64
CA GLU A 407 22.63 -19.71 8.67
C GLU A 407 21.94 -19.70 7.31
N LEU A 408 20.61 -19.82 7.29
CA LEU A 408 19.83 -19.78 6.06
C LEU A 408 19.89 -18.40 5.38
N ILE A 409 19.84 -17.32 6.16
CA ILE A 409 20.04 -15.94 5.66
C ILE A 409 21.44 -15.78 5.06
N GLN A 410 22.47 -16.27 5.75
CA GLN A 410 23.85 -16.20 5.27
C GLN A 410 24.06 -17.01 3.99
N ARG A 411 23.47 -18.21 3.89
CA ARG A 411 23.44 -19.00 2.65
C ARG A 411 22.74 -18.25 1.52
N GLY A 412 21.63 -17.59 1.82
CA GLY A 412 20.89 -16.76 0.85
C GLY A 412 21.72 -15.60 0.31
N LYS A 413 22.49 -14.93 1.18
CA LYS A 413 23.43 -13.87 0.78
C LYS A 413 24.53 -14.40 -0.15
N GLN A 414 25.07 -15.59 0.13
CA GLN A 414 26.06 -16.22 -0.76
C GLN A 414 25.44 -16.59 -2.11
N ALA A 415 24.22 -17.13 -2.11
CA ALA A 415 23.48 -17.43 -3.33
C ALA A 415 23.17 -16.14 -4.14
N TRP A 416 22.89 -15.02 -3.47
CA TRP A 416 22.67 -13.71 -4.12
C TRP A 416 23.91 -13.24 -4.90
N ASP A 417 25.09 -13.41 -4.30
CA ASP A 417 26.37 -13.08 -4.95
C ASP A 417 26.66 -14.04 -6.12
N ARG A 418 26.49 -15.35 -5.92
CA ARG A 418 26.75 -16.38 -6.95
C ARG A 418 25.81 -16.28 -8.16
N ALA A 419 24.52 -16.04 -7.90
CA ALA A 419 23.49 -15.88 -8.93
C ALA A 419 23.49 -14.47 -9.56
N LYS A 420 24.40 -13.58 -9.10
CA LYS A 420 24.59 -12.22 -9.62
C LYS A 420 23.34 -11.34 -9.55
N CYS A 421 22.45 -11.60 -8.59
CA CYS A 421 21.24 -10.81 -8.36
C CYS A 421 21.57 -9.32 -8.14
N TRP A 422 22.74 -9.03 -7.56
CA TRP A 422 23.24 -7.68 -7.30
C TRP A 422 23.52 -6.86 -8.56
N GLU A 423 23.73 -7.46 -9.74
CA GLU A 423 23.99 -6.69 -10.97
C GLU A 423 22.79 -5.81 -11.34
N CYS A 424 21.57 -6.27 -11.04
CA CYS A 424 20.33 -5.53 -11.25
C CYS A 424 19.81 -4.92 -9.94
N HIS A 425 19.73 -5.72 -8.86
CA HIS A 425 19.11 -5.27 -7.62
C HIS A 425 20.04 -4.49 -6.69
N GLY A 426 21.34 -4.42 -7.00
CA GLY A 426 22.38 -3.85 -6.14
C GLY A 426 22.75 -4.77 -4.97
N ARG A 427 23.90 -4.50 -4.32
CA ARG A 427 24.35 -5.32 -3.18
C ARG A 427 23.45 -5.21 -1.95
N THR A 428 22.70 -4.11 -1.84
CA THR A 428 21.79 -3.84 -0.73
C THR A 428 20.32 -4.06 -1.09
N GLY A 429 20.03 -4.50 -2.33
CA GLY A 429 18.67 -4.74 -2.79
C GLY A 429 17.83 -3.50 -3.08
N LYS A 430 18.46 -2.32 -3.24
CA LYS A 430 17.74 -1.06 -3.50
C LYS A 430 17.28 -0.90 -4.95
N GLY A 431 17.67 -1.81 -5.84
CA GLY A 431 17.41 -1.67 -7.28
C GLY A 431 18.38 -0.73 -7.97
N ASP A 432 19.58 -0.56 -7.41
CA ASP A 432 20.64 0.36 -7.84
C ASP A 432 21.87 -0.39 -8.39
N GLY A 433 21.68 -1.60 -8.91
CA GLY A 433 22.74 -2.34 -9.56
C GLY A 433 23.20 -1.66 -10.86
N GLU A 434 24.43 -1.94 -11.30
CA GLU A 434 25.03 -1.33 -12.50
C GLU A 434 24.19 -1.53 -13.76
N LYS A 435 23.43 -2.63 -13.85
CA LYS A 435 22.54 -2.90 -14.98
C LYS A 435 21.13 -2.30 -14.83
N ALA A 436 20.78 -1.79 -13.65
CA ALA A 436 19.39 -1.40 -13.33
C ALA A 436 18.80 -0.33 -14.25
N ALA A 437 19.59 0.70 -14.59
CA ALA A 437 19.10 1.86 -15.33
C ALA A 437 18.76 1.57 -16.80
N GLY A 438 19.36 0.52 -17.40
CA GLY A 438 19.14 0.15 -18.79
C GLY A 438 18.14 -0.98 -19.01
N LEU A 439 17.44 -1.43 -17.96
CA LEU A 439 16.47 -2.51 -18.09
C LEU A 439 15.15 -1.99 -18.66
N GLU A 440 14.71 -2.62 -19.73
CA GLU A 440 13.40 -2.42 -20.34
C GLU A 440 12.56 -3.67 -20.22
N ASP A 441 11.24 -3.51 -20.16
CA ASP A 441 10.33 -4.62 -20.36
C ASP A 441 10.21 -4.96 -21.85
N ASP A 442 9.58 -6.09 -22.15
CA ASP A 442 9.41 -6.56 -23.55
C ASP A 442 8.57 -5.56 -24.40
N PHE A 443 8.04 -4.50 -23.80
CA PHE A 443 7.26 -3.45 -24.45
C PHE A 443 8.08 -2.16 -24.67
N GLY A 444 9.38 -2.18 -24.35
CA GLY A 444 10.29 -1.04 -24.50
C GLY A 444 10.09 0.05 -23.45
N PHE A 445 9.43 -0.25 -22.32
CA PHE A 445 9.34 0.69 -21.21
C PHE A 445 10.43 0.42 -20.17
N PRO A 446 11.08 1.46 -19.61
CA PRO A 446 12.00 1.29 -18.49
C PRO A 446 11.34 0.55 -17.32
N ILE A 447 12.01 -0.49 -16.82
CA ILE A 447 11.52 -1.30 -15.71
C ILE A 447 12.60 -1.42 -14.62
N PRO A 448 12.83 -0.36 -13.83
CA PRO A 448 13.81 -0.41 -12.77
C PRO A 448 13.47 -1.52 -11.77
N PRO A 449 14.47 -2.30 -11.30
CA PRO A 449 14.24 -3.32 -10.29
C PRO A 449 13.64 -2.71 -9.01
N ALA A 450 12.74 -3.46 -8.37
CA ALA A 450 12.10 -2.98 -7.17
C ALA A 450 13.11 -2.76 -6.03
N ASN A 451 12.93 -1.69 -5.26
CA ASN A 451 13.63 -1.50 -4.00
C ASN A 451 13.09 -2.48 -2.94
N LEU A 452 13.82 -3.58 -2.74
CA LEU A 452 13.47 -4.68 -1.86
C LEU A 452 13.53 -4.29 -0.38
N THR A 453 14.25 -3.22 -0.01
CA THR A 453 14.37 -2.77 1.40
C THR A 453 13.08 -2.13 1.93
N THR A 454 12.19 -1.71 1.04
CA THR A 454 10.85 -1.21 1.41
C THR A 454 9.94 -2.32 1.94
N GLY A 455 10.16 -3.57 1.48
CA GLY A 455 9.26 -4.69 1.71
C GLY A 455 7.97 -4.66 0.86
N GLN A 456 7.86 -3.75 -0.12
CA GLN A 456 6.72 -3.70 -1.04
C GLN A 456 6.94 -4.63 -2.25
N PHE A 457 6.74 -5.93 -2.04
CA PHE A 457 6.90 -6.93 -3.08
C PHE A 457 5.66 -7.04 -3.97
N LYS A 458 5.81 -6.81 -5.28
CA LYS A 458 4.71 -6.85 -6.27
C LYS A 458 3.98 -8.20 -6.32
N SER A 459 4.75 -9.30 -6.31
CA SER A 459 4.22 -10.67 -6.34
C SER A 459 3.85 -11.19 -4.95
N GLY A 460 4.09 -10.42 -3.88
CA GLY A 460 3.73 -10.76 -2.51
C GLY A 460 4.90 -10.95 -1.55
N ALA A 461 4.57 -10.87 -0.26
CA ALA A 461 5.53 -10.62 0.82
C ALA A 461 5.75 -11.82 1.76
N SER A 462 5.19 -13.00 1.41
CA SER A 462 5.48 -14.26 2.08
C SER A 462 6.78 -14.88 1.52
N VAL A 463 7.42 -15.77 2.28
CA VAL A 463 8.62 -16.48 1.77
C VAL A 463 8.31 -17.33 0.54
N LYS A 464 7.11 -17.93 0.49
CA LYS A 464 6.62 -18.68 -0.68
C LYS A 464 6.45 -17.79 -1.90
N ASP A 465 6.02 -16.54 -1.72
CA ASP A 465 5.88 -15.59 -2.82
C ASP A 465 7.22 -15.20 -3.44
N ILE A 466 8.24 -14.98 -2.61
CA ILE A 466 9.59 -14.66 -3.09
C ILE A 466 10.20 -15.89 -3.77
N PHE A 467 10.07 -17.07 -3.16
CA PHE A 467 10.48 -18.34 -3.76
C PHE A 467 9.81 -18.55 -5.13
N ARG A 468 8.48 -18.41 -5.23
CA ARG A 468 7.73 -18.52 -6.48
C ARG A 468 8.27 -17.55 -7.53
N THR A 469 8.48 -16.29 -7.17
CA THR A 469 8.96 -15.25 -8.09
C THR A 469 10.30 -15.61 -8.72
N MET A 470 11.25 -16.15 -7.94
CA MET A 470 12.53 -16.62 -8.48
C MET A 470 12.38 -17.90 -9.30
N SER A 471 11.39 -18.73 -8.98
CA SER A 471 11.15 -20.02 -9.61
C SER A 471 10.46 -19.91 -10.96
N THR A 472 9.50 -19.00 -11.11
CA THR A 472 8.73 -18.82 -12.35
C THR A 472 9.26 -17.67 -13.21
N GLY A 473 10.06 -16.78 -12.63
CA GLY A 473 10.46 -15.53 -13.26
C GLY A 473 9.28 -14.56 -13.39
N LEU A 474 9.53 -13.41 -14.02
CA LEU A 474 8.48 -12.42 -14.31
C LEU A 474 8.42 -12.19 -15.82
N SER A 475 7.51 -12.89 -16.51
CA SER A 475 7.37 -12.79 -17.98
C SER A 475 7.17 -11.34 -18.42
N GLY A 476 7.75 -10.97 -19.56
CA GLY A 476 7.73 -9.58 -20.01
C GLY A 476 8.74 -8.71 -19.30
N THR A 477 9.73 -9.26 -18.60
CA THR A 477 10.75 -8.48 -17.90
C THR A 477 12.10 -9.18 -17.95
N PRO A 478 13.20 -8.45 -17.70
CA PRO A 478 14.54 -9.03 -17.58
C PRO A 478 14.78 -9.92 -16.34
N MET A 479 13.76 -10.22 -15.53
CA MET A 479 13.86 -11.11 -14.36
C MET A 479 13.50 -12.55 -14.77
N PRO A 480 14.49 -13.43 -15.07
CA PRO A 480 14.24 -14.76 -15.58
C PRO A 480 13.77 -15.72 -14.48
N SER A 481 13.41 -16.93 -14.87
CA SER A 481 13.36 -18.05 -13.93
C SER A 481 14.78 -18.49 -13.56
N PHE A 482 14.98 -18.78 -12.28
CA PHE A 482 16.21 -19.35 -11.73
C PHE A 482 16.03 -20.82 -11.35
N SER A 483 14.93 -21.46 -11.76
CA SER A 483 14.62 -22.84 -11.37
C SER A 483 15.66 -23.86 -11.87
N ASP A 484 16.23 -23.61 -13.05
CA ASP A 484 17.24 -24.48 -13.67
C ASP A 484 18.68 -24.17 -13.25
N THR A 485 18.94 -22.96 -12.74
CA THR A 485 20.30 -22.46 -12.46
C THR A 485 20.62 -22.31 -10.97
N VAL A 486 19.59 -22.24 -10.12
CA VAL A 486 19.74 -22.12 -8.66
C VAL A 486 18.96 -23.25 -8.00
N SER A 487 19.65 -24.02 -7.16
CA SER A 487 19.05 -25.16 -6.45
C SER A 487 17.86 -24.72 -5.58
N GLU A 488 16.94 -25.63 -5.31
CA GLU A 488 15.75 -25.33 -4.49
C GLU A 488 16.13 -24.80 -3.10
N ASP A 489 17.08 -25.44 -2.42
CA ASP A 489 17.59 -24.99 -1.13
C ASP A 489 18.15 -23.57 -1.18
N ASP A 490 18.90 -23.24 -2.23
CA ASP A 490 19.46 -21.90 -2.40
C ASP A 490 18.36 -20.88 -2.74
N ARG A 491 17.31 -21.27 -3.47
CA ARG A 491 16.12 -20.42 -3.69
C ARG A 491 15.35 -20.17 -2.39
N TRP A 492 15.20 -21.16 -1.51
CA TRP A 492 14.63 -20.92 -0.17
C TRP A 492 15.49 -19.98 0.66
N ALA A 493 16.81 -20.20 0.67
CA ALA A 493 17.76 -19.33 1.37
C ALA A 493 17.71 -17.89 0.84
N LEU A 494 17.70 -17.71 -0.49
CA LEU A 494 17.51 -16.43 -1.17
C LEU A 494 16.21 -15.75 -0.76
N ALA A 495 15.11 -16.50 -0.68
CA ALA A 495 13.81 -15.94 -0.33
C ALA A 495 13.82 -15.31 1.07
N TYR A 496 14.44 -15.98 2.04
CA TYR A 496 14.64 -15.44 3.38
C TYR A 496 15.60 -14.24 3.40
N PHE A 497 16.71 -14.30 2.66
CA PHE A 497 17.64 -13.17 2.55
C PHE A 497 16.94 -11.93 1.96
N VAL A 498 16.19 -12.07 0.87
CA VAL A 498 15.42 -10.98 0.26
C VAL A 498 14.43 -10.36 1.25
N LEU A 499 13.75 -11.17 2.05
CA LEU A 499 12.85 -10.66 3.09
C LEU A 499 13.63 -9.87 4.17
N SER A 500 14.81 -10.34 4.58
CA SER A 500 15.65 -9.67 5.58
C SER A 500 16.19 -8.31 5.13
N LEU A 501 16.25 -8.03 3.82
CA LEU A 501 16.66 -6.71 3.32
C LEU A 501 15.72 -5.57 3.77
N SER A 502 14.50 -5.92 4.17
CA SER A 502 13.51 -4.98 4.70
C SER A 502 13.31 -5.12 6.22
N ALA A 503 14.24 -5.78 6.91
CA ALA A 503 14.22 -5.95 8.36
C ALA A 503 14.31 -4.59 9.06
N TYR A 504 13.40 -4.37 10.00
CA TYR A 504 13.34 -3.17 10.83
C TYR A 504 13.39 -1.85 10.04
N THR A 505 12.82 -1.80 8.84
CA THR A 505 12.67 -0.56 8.07
C THR A 505 11.27 0.01 8.18
N ASP A 506 11.18 1.34 8.20
CA ASP A 506 9.94 2.07 8.05
C ASP A 506 9.39 1.82 6.62
N PRO A 507 8.13 1.38 6.46
CA PRO A 507 7.61 0.98 5.16
C PRO A 507 7.38 2.16 4.21
N LEU A 508 7.24 3.39 4.73
CA LEU A 508 6.99 4.59 3.93
C LEU A 508 8.29 5.19 3.40
N THR A 509 9.30 5.31 4.26
CA THR A 509 10.56 5.99 3.97
C THR A 509 11.69 5.03 3.60
N GLY A 510 11.56 3.74 3.93
CA GLY A 510 12.63 2.74 3.81
C GLY A 510 13.77 2.92 4.81
N GLN A 511 13.69 3.90 5.72
CA GLN A 511 14.73 4.18 6.69
C GLN A 511 14.72 3.18 7.84
N PRO A 512 15.87 2.87 8.48
CA PRO A 512 15.91 2.02 9.65
C PRO A 512 15.07 2.58 10.81
N LEU A 513 14.29 1.71 11.46
CA LEU A 513 13.54 2.04 12.66
C LEU A 513 14.49 2.11 13.87
N PRO A 514 14.29 3.09 14.78
CA PRO A 514 15.10 3.24 15.99
C PRO A 514 14.69 2.21 17.06
N ILE A 515 15.03 0.94 16.83
CA ILE A 515 14.71 -0.17 17.74
C ILE A 515 15.96 -0.55 18.53
N PRO A 516 15.92 -0.55 19.88
CA PRO A 516 17.05 -0.93 20.73
C PRO A 516 17.57 -2.34 20.44
N PRO A 517 18.90 -2.59 20.57
CA PRO A 517 19.49 -3.91 20.29
C PRO A 517 18.84 -5.07 21.07
N GLY A 518 18.55 -4.88 22.36
CA GLY A 518 17.88 -5.90 23.18
C GLY A 518 16.46 -6.23 22.70
N GLN A 519 15.72 -5.23 22.19
CA GLN A 519 14.42 -5.45 21.59
C GLN A 519 14.53 -6.15 20.23
N LYS A 520 15.51 -5.81 19.39
CA LYS A 520 15.77 -6.54 18.14
C LYS A 520 16.13 -8.01 18.41
N ALA A 521 16.98 -8.27 19.41
CA ALA A 521 17.35 -9.62 19.80
C ALA A 521 16.12 -10.45 20.22
N ALA A 522 15.26 -9.89 21.06
CA ALA A 522 14.00 -10.54 21.44
C ALA A 522 13.07 -10.77 20.24
N LEU A 523 12.95 -9.79 19.34
CA LEU A 523 12.14 -9.93 18.13
C LEU A 523 12.74 -10.94 17.13
N ASN A 524 14.05 -11.15 17.12
CA ASN A 524 14.67 -12.19 16.30
C ASN A 524 14.58 -13.60 16.90
N ASP A 525 14.12 -13.75 18.15
CA ASP A 525 13.94 -15.07 18.77
C ASP A 525 12.74 -15.81 18.13
N PRO A 526 12.95 -16.94 17.43
CA PRO A 526 11.86 -17.72 16.82
C PRO A 526 10.82 -18.22 17.83
N GLY A 527 11.17 -18.34 19.11
CA GLY A 527 10.25 -18.74 20.19
C GLY A 527 9.27 -17.64 20.63
N LEU A 528 9.54 -16.38 20.29
CA LEU A 528 8.68 -15.26 20.69
C LEU A 528 7.35 -15.27 19.92
N ARG A 529 6.24 -15.48 20.63
CA ARG A 529 4.88 -15.33 20.10
C ARG A 529 4.48 -13.86 20.05
N ALA A 530 4.50 -13.29 18.85
CA ALA A 530 4.09 -11.91 18.57
C ALA A 530 3.42 -11.80 17.19
N ASP A 531 2.51 -12.73 16.92
CA ASP A 531 1.80 -12.93 15.66
C ASP A 531 0.59 -12.02 15.48
N GLU A 532 0.00 -11.58 16.59
CA GLU A 532 -1.16 -10.68 16.63
C GLU A 532 -0.90 -9.38 17.40
N SER A 533 -1.68 -8.34 17.09
CA SER A 533 -1.59 -7.04 17.76
C SER A 533 -1.80 -7.12 19.29
N ARG A 534 -2.60 -8.08 19.78
CA ARG A 534 -2.79 -8.29 21.24
C ARG A 534 -1.60 -8.98 21.91
N HIS A 535 -0.81 -9.73 21.15
CA HIS A 535 0.41 -10.39 21.57
C HIS A 535 1.67 -9.60 21.21
N ALA A 536 1.53 -8.30 20.89
CA ALA A 536 2.66 -7.48 20.53
C ALA A 536 3.72 -7.48 21.63
N TYR A 537 4.99 -7.67 21.24
CA TYR A 537 6.13 -7.59 22.15
C TYR A 537 6.17 -6.22 22.82
N ARG A 538 6.34 -6.20 24.14
CA ARG A 538 6.54 -4.98 24.93
C ARG A 538 7.86 -5.09 25.66
N ALA A 539 8.74 -4.10 25.47
CA ALA A 539 9.97 -4.06 26.24
C ALA A 539 9.64 -3.94 27.75
N PRO A 540 10.35 -4.67 28.63
CA PRO A 540 10.18 -4.53 30.07
C PRO A 540 10.38 -3.09 30.51
N ALA A 541 9.55 -2.60 31.43
CA ALA A 541 9.77 -1.28 32.04
C ALA A 541 11.11 -1.29 32.80
N ALA A 542 11.88 -0.21 32.71
CA ALA A 542 13.15 -0.08 33.42
C ALA A 542 12.94 -0.34 34.93
N GLY A 543 13.59 -1.38 35.46
CA GLY A 543 13.49 -1.79 36.87
C GLY A 543 12.61 -3.01 37.17
N GLN A 544 11.96 -3.64 36.17
CA GLN A 544 11.26 -4.92 36.37
C GLN A 544 12.06 -6.08 35.78
N SER A 545 12.71 -6.86 36.66
CA SER A 545 13.32 -8.16 36.32
C SER A 545 12.24 -9.24 36.27
N GLY A 546 11.38 -9.18 35.25
CA GLY A 546 10.41 -10.22 34.92
C GLY A 546 10.70 -10.79 33.53
N GLN A 547 10.46 -12.10 33.32
CA GLN A 547 10.67 -12.73 32.02
C GLN A 547 9.90 -11.98 30.91
N PRO A 548 10.53 -11.70 29.75
CA PRO A 548 9.83 -11.13 28.61
C PRO A 548 8.93 -12.22 28.01
N GLY A 549 7.61 -12.03 28.02
CA GLY A 549 6.71 -12.89 27.22
C GLY A 549 5.42 -13.39 27.84
N GLN A 550 4.89 -12.82 28.93
CA GLN A 550 3.50 -13.11 29.31
C GLN A 550 2.58 -12.07 28.63
N PRO A 551 1.66 -12.50 27.73
CA PRO A 551 0.69 -11.59 27.14
C PRO A 551 -0.13 -10.95 28.26
N SER A 552 -0.35 -9.63 28.20
CA SER A 552 -1.22 -8.97 29.15
C SER A 552 -2.64 -9.53 28.99
N THR A 553 -3.03 -10.49 29.82
CA THR A 553 -4.42 -10.92 29.93
C THR A 553 -5.24 -9.69 30.27
N TYR A 554 -6.21 -9.35 29.42
CA TYR A 554 -7.14 -8.26 29.71
C TYR A 554 -7.80 -8.56 31.07
N ALA A 555 -8.11 -7.55 31.89
CA ALA A 555 -8.70 -7.79 33.21
C ALA A 555 -9.97 -8.66 33.13
N GLY A 556 -10.74 -8.50 32.05
CA GLY A 556 -11.89 -9.35 31.73
C GLY A 556 -11.55 -10.80 31.38
N GLU A 557 -10.44 -11.07 30.66
CA GLU A 557 -9.99 -12.44 30.35
C GLU A 557 -9.39 -13.13 31.57
N ALA A 558 -8.63 -12.40 32.38
CA ALA A 558 -8.10 -12.89 33.65
C ALA A 558 -9.21 -13.18 34.67
N TRP A 559 -10.30 -12.40 34.63
CA TRP A 559 -11.51 -12.68 35.39
C TRP A 559 -12.25 -13.89 34.80
N ALA A 560 -12.48 -13.93 33.49
CA ALA A 560 -13.20 -15.01 32.80
C ALA A 560 -12.52 -16.37 32.99
N ARG A 561 -11.19 -16.44 32.86
CA ARG A 561 -10.40 -17.65 33.15
C ARG A 561 -10.51 -18.07 34.61
N ARG A 562 -10.48 -17.11 35.55
CA ARG A 562 -10.71 -17.40 36.98
C ARG A 562 -12.11 -17.95 37.28
N HIS A 563 -13.05 -17.76 36.37
CA HIS A 563 -14.44 -18.22 36.49
C HIS A 563 -14.80 -19.32 35.48
N GLY A 564 -13.80 -19.99 34.88
CA GLY A 564 -14.02 -21.19 34.06
C GLY A 564 -14.59 -20.95 32.67
N PHE A 565 -14.60 -19.71 32.17
CA PHE A 565 -15.02 -19.42 30.79
C PHE A 565 -13.87 -19.71 29.82
N ALA A 566 -14.09 -20.64 28.89
CA ALA A 566 -13.17 -20.95 27.79
C ALA A 566 -13.40 -19.99 26.60
N PHE A 567 -12.32 -19.54 25.97
CA PHE A 567 -12.39 -18.73 24.74
C PHE A 567 -12.25 -19.62 23.50
N ALA A 568 -12.82 -19.19 22.37
CA ALA A 568 -12.99 -20.01 21.17
C ALA A 568 -11.69 -20.45 20.48
N ASP A 569 -10.55 -19.82 20.79
CA ASP A 569 -9.26 -20.05 20.10
C ASP A 569 -8.42 -21.20 20.70
N GLU A 570 -8.98 -22.03 21.58
CA GLU A 570 -8.30 -23.21 22.16
C GLU A 570 -8.76 -24.55 21.52
N ARG A 571 -9.16 -24.54 20.24
CA ARG A 571 -9.39 -25.75 19.44
C ARG A 571 -8.53 -25.81 18.19
#